data_AF-A0A366M5D6-F1
#
_entry.id   AF-A0A366M5D6-F1
#
_cell.length_a   1.000
_cell.length_b   1.000
_cell.length_c   1.000
_cell.angle_alpha   90.00
_cell.angle_beta   90.00
_cell.angle_gamma   90.00
#
_symmetry.space_group_name_H-M   'P 1'
#
loop_
_entity.id
_entity.type
_entity.pdbx_description
1 polymer ?
#
loop_
_entity_poly.entity_id
_entity_poly.type
_entity_poly.pdbx_seq_one_letter_code
_entity_poly.pdbx_strand_id
1 'polypeptide(L)' 'MRSIDLSAAMWRKSSRSNGQANCVETAPLPESSGYALAVRDSKDPSHVLMFTQHEWRRFVAAIKAS' A
#
# COMPACT_ATOMS: atom_id res chain seq x y z
N MET A 1 -2.16 9.85 17.68
CA MET A 1 -2.05 9.06 16.44
C MET A 1 -0.61 9.19 15.96
N ARG A 2 0.18 8.12 15.96
CA ARG A 2 1.57 8.20 15.47
C ARG A 2 1.53 8.44 13.97
N SER A 3 1.95 9.62 13.54
CA SER A 3 2.22 9.89 12.13
C SER A 3 3.44 9.06 11.73
N ILE A 4 3.28 8.18 10.75
CA ILE A 4 4.42 7.45 10.17
C ILE A 4 5.00 8.33 9.06
N ASP A 5 6.29 8.61 9.15
CA ASP A 5 7.01 9.27 8.07
C ASP A 5 7.25 8.27 6.92
N LEU A 6 6.64 8.56 5.76
CA LEU A 6 6.74 7.76 4.55
C LEU A 6 7.65 8.40 3.50
N SER A 7 8.36 9.48 3.84
CA SER A 7 9.27 10.17 2.92
C SER A 7 10.39 9.24 2.39
N ALA A 8 10.84 8.31 3.22
CA ALA A 8 11.86 7.31 2.88
C ALA A 8 11.28 5.98 2.36
N ALA A 9 9.96 5.87 2.21
CA ALA A 9 9.33 4.62 1.77
C ALA A 9 9.69 4.30 0.32
N MET A 10 10.09 3.05 0.07
CA MET A 10 10.45 2.57 -1.27
C MET A 10 9.21 2.18 -2.06
N TRP A 11 8.58 3.16 -2.71
CA TRP A 11 7.39 2.96 -3.52
C TRP A 11 7.69 2.19 -4.81
N ARG A 12 6.86 1.19 -5.09
CA ARG A 12 6.89 0.39 -6.32
C ARG A 12 5.55 0.50 -7.00
N LYS A 13 5.56 1.03 -8.22
CA LYS A 13 4.38 1.06 -9.08
C LYS A 13 4.04 -0.35 -9.57
N SER A 14 2.77 -0.72 -9.52
CA SER A 14 2.29 -1.98 -10.08
C SER A 14 2.52 -1.99 -11.60
N SER A 15 3.02 -3.11 -12.14
CA SER A 15 3.17 -3.33 -13.58
C SER A 15 1.83 -3.38 -14.34
N ARG A 16 0.72 -3.51 -13.61
CA ARG A 16 -0.64 -3.43 -14.17
C ARG A 16 -1.15 -1.98 -14.28
N SER A 17 -0.46 -1.02 -13.65
CA SER A 17 -0.73 0.40 -13.80
C SER A 17 -0.40 0.82 -15.22
N ASN A 18 -1.37 1.38 -15.93
CA ASN A 18 -1.14 2.05 -17.20
C ASN A 18 -1.58 3.51 -17.09
N GLY A 19 -1.33 4.32 -18.13
CA GLY A 19 -1.64 5.75 -18.10
C GLY A 19 -3.12 6.08 -17.86
N GLN A 20 -4.02 5.12 -18.06
CA GLN A 20 -5.46 5.31 -17.96
C GLN A 20 -6.07 4.66 -16.71
N ALA A 21 -5.58 3.49 -16.26
CA ALA A 21 -6.20 2.68 -15.22
C ALA A 21 -5.21 1.94 -14.30
N ASN A 22 -5.74 1.37 -13.21
CA ASN A 22 -5.05 0.52 -12.22
C ASN A 22 -3.87 1.21 -11.51
N CYS A 23 -3.91 2.52 -11.35
CA CYS A 23 -2.83 3.37 -10.84
C CYS A 23 -2.50 3.11 -9.37
N VAL A 24 -1.77 2.03 -9.06
CA VAL A 24 -1.49 1.61 -7.68
C VAL A 24 0.02 1.53 -7.45
N GLU A 25 0.46 2.10 -6.33
CA GLU A 25 1.82 1.91 -5.80
C GLU A 25 1.78 1.28 -4.42
N THR A 26 2.79 0.47 -4.11
CA THR A 26 2.94 -0.14 -2.80
C THR A 26 4.35 0.07 -2.26
N ALA A 27 4.48 0.13 -0.94
CA ALA A 27 5.78 0.18 -0.26
C ALA A 27 5.78 -0.76 0.94
N PRO A 28 6.77 -1.67 1.08
CA PRO A 28 6.95 -2.42 2.31
C PRO A 28 7.37 -1.46 3.43
N LEU A 29 6.90 -1.73 4.64
CA LEU A 29 7.20 -0.92 5.81
C LEU A 29 8.01 -1.73 6.84
N PRO A 30 8.87 -1.09 7.63
CA PRO A 30 9.55 -1.76 8.74
C PRO A 30 8.57 -2.28 9.78
N GLU A 31 8.82 -3.45 10.35
CA GLU A 31 7.98 -4.02 11.42
C GLU A 31 7.85 -3.09 12.64
N SER A 32 8.88 -2.28 12.91
CA SER A 32 8.87 -1.26 13.98
C SER A 32 7.79 -0.19 13.81
N SER A 33 7.25 -0.03 12.61
CA SER A 33 6.11 0.87 12.34
C SER A 33 4.77 0.31 12.82
N GLY A 34 4.68 -0.99 13.11
CA GLY A 34 3.42 -1.70 13.40
C GLY A 34 2.61 -2.06 12.14
N TYR A 35 3.04 -1.61 10.97
CA TYR A 35 2.44 -1.92 9.67
C TYR A 35 3.43 -2.70 8.80
N ALA A 36 2.91 -3.40 7.80
CA ALA A 36 3.71 -4.20 6.87
C ALA A 36 3.71 -3.62 5.44
N LEU A 37 2.63 -2.95 5.04
CA LEU A 37 2.45 -2.48 3.67
C LEU A 37 1.71 -1.16 3.63
N ALA A 38 2.24 -0.20 2.86
CA ALA A 38 1.53 0.99 2.44
C ALA A 38 1.05 0.83 0.99
N VAL A 39 -0.15 1.33 0.69
CA VAL A 39 -0.76 1.33 -0.64
C VAL A 39 -1.32 2.72 -0.91
N ARG A 40 -1.11 3.25 -2.12
CA ARG A 40 -1.67 4.54 -2.55
C ARG A 40 -2.04 4.54 -4.02
N ASP A 41 -2.85 5.51 -4.41
CA ASP A 41 -3.11 5.81 -5.82
C ASP A 41 -1.90 6.56 -6.42
N SER A 42 -1.43 6.15 -7.59
CA SER A 42 -0.32 6.85 -8.28
C SER A 42 -0.71 8.27 -8.73
N LYS A 43 -2.00 8.53 -8.98
CA LYS A 43 -2.56 9.82 -9.40
C LYS A 43 -2.85 10.73 -8.22
N ASP A 44 -3.00 10.17 -7.02
CA ASP A 44 -3.17 10.91 -5.77
C ASP A 44 -2.29 10.31 -4.66
N PRO A 45 -0.99 10.66 -4.65
CA PRO A 45 -0.03 10.07 -3.72
C PRO A 45 -0.18 10.56 -2.27
N SER A 46 -1.10 11.51 -2.01
CA SER A 46 -1.30 12.12 -0.69
C SER A 46 -2.12 11.25 0.26
N HIS A 47 -2.98 10.38 -0.28
CA HIS A 47 -3.81 9.48 0.50
C HIS A 47 -3.21 8.07 0.52
N VAL A 48 -2.80 7.61 1.71
CA VAL A 48 -2.12 6.34 1.91
C VAL A 48 -2.92 5.43 2.83
N LEU A 49 -3.16 4.20 2.40
CA LEU A 49 -3.69 3.12 3.22
C LEU A 49 -2.53 2.28 3.76
N MET A 50 -2.52 2.02 5.06
CA MET A 50 -1.50 1.22 5.71
C MET A 50 -2.12 -0.04 6.29
N PHE A 51 -1.51 -1.18 6.02
CA PHE A 51 -2.00 -2.50 6.41
C PHE A 51 -0.99 -3.16 7.33
N THR A 52 -1.48 -3.72 8.44
CA THR A 52 -0.75 -4.76 9.14
C THR A 52 -0.62 -6.00 8.25
N GLN A 53 0.31 -6.90 8.60
CA GLN A 53 0.47 -8.15 7.86
C GLN A 53 -0.80 -9.03 7.91
N HIS A 54 -1.59 -8.93 8.99
CA HIS A 54 -2.83 -9.69 9.13
C HIS A 54 -3.94 -9.12 8.23
N GLU A 55 -4.15 -7.81 8.26
CA GLU A 55 -5.15 -7.13 7.44
C GLU A 55 -4.88 -7.32 5.94
N TRP A 56 -3.61 -7.22 5.52
CA TRP A 56 -3.26 -7.43 4.12
C TRP A 56 -3.59 -8.85 3.64
N ARG A 57 -3.27 -9.87 4.45
CA ARG A 57 -3.61 -11.26 4.15
C ARG A 57 -5.13 -11.46 4.02
N ARG A 58 -5.91 -10.88 4.95
CA ARG A 58 -7.37 -10.94 4.92
C ARG A 58 -7.96 -10.25 3.70
N PHE A 59 -7.46 -9.06 3.36
CA PHE A 59 -7.89 -8.29 2.20
C PHE A 59 -7.68 -9.08 0.89
N VAL A 60 -6.47 -9.61 0.68
CA VAL A 60 -6.15 -10.41 -0.52
C VAL A 60 -6.99 -11.68 -0.57
N ALA A 61 -7.22 -12.35 0.56
CA ALA A 61 -8.06 -13.54 0.61
C ALA A 61 -9.51 -13.23 0.23
N ALA A 62 -10.06 -12.10 0.69
CA ALA A 62 -11.42 -11.68 0.35
C ALA A 62 -11.57 -11.41 -1.16
N ILE A 63 -10.61 -10.72 -1.78
CA ILE A 63 -10.61 -10.46 -3.24
C ILE A 63 -10.52 -11.75 -4.07
N LYS A 64 -9.79 -12.76 -3.59
CA LYS A 64 -9.68 -14.04 -4.31
C LYS A 64 -10.94 -14.89 -4.21
N ALA A 65 -11.79 -14.63 -3.22
CA ALA A 65 -13.03 -15.37 -2.98
C ALA A 65 -14.27 -14.70 -3.59
N SER A 66 -14.10 -13.50 -4.17
CA SER A 66 -15.14 -12.75 -4.88
C SER A 66 -15.22 -13.09 -6.36
#